data_AF-A0A7X3I256-F1
#
_entry.id   AF-A0A7X3I256-F1
#
_cell.length_a   1.000
_cell.length_b   1.000
_cell.length_c   1.000
_cell.angle_alpha   90.00
_cell.angle_beta   90.00
_cell.angle_gamma   90.00
#
_symmetry.space_group_name_H-M   'P 1'
#
loop_
_entity.id
_entity.type
_entity.pdbx_description
1 polymer ?
#
loop_
_entity_poly.entity_id
_entity_poly.type
_entity_poly.pdbx_seq_one_letter_code
_entity_poly.pdbx_strand_id
1 'polypeptide(L)'
;MKTLTTPCSMLSGWPRSMQLATSAEAGLMTLIAEFIRHYTSALLYFGRDEEDEPAELNADDLSEDSMIEIERDCRLFIGQNAAILEQAVEVYGLDAAAHDFYLTRCGHGAGYWDGDLPKALGEQLTQACKAFHGTSVYRGDDGLLYVFQG
;
A
#
# COMPACT_ATOMS: atom_id res chain seq x y z
N MET A 1 -20.35 -0.06 6.94
CA MET A 1 -19.75 0.13 8.29
C MET A 1 -19.59 1.62 8.56
N LYS A 2 -20.15 2.17 9.64
CA LYS A 2 -19.88 3.57 10.04
C LYS A 2 -18.51 3.59 10.71
N THR A 3 -17.51 4.19 10.10
CA THR A 3 -16.25 4.50 10.78
C THR A 3 -16.58 5.35 12.00
N LEU A 4 -16.37 4.81 13.20
CA LEU A 4 -16.50 5.53 14.46
C LEU A 4 -15.30 6.47 14.60
N THR A 5 -15.26 7.54 13.80
CA THR A 5 -14.35 8.65 14.07
C THR A 5 -14.94 9.44 15.22
N THR A 6 -14.40 9.24 16.42
CA THR A 6 -14.78 9.99 17.61
C THR A 6 -14.48 11.47 17.38
N PRO A 7 -15.47 12.38 17.39
CA PRO A 7 -15.22 13.79 17.14
C PRO A 7 -14.34 14.36 18.27
N CYS A 8 -13.40 15.22 17.89
CA CYS A 8 -12.34 15.77 18.73
C CYS A 8 -12.85 16.40 20.05
N SER A 9 -14.11 16.88 20.08
CA SER A 9 -14.76 17.40 21.29
C SER A 9 -14.98 16.35 22.39
N MET A 10 -15.17 15.08 22.04
CA MET A 10 -15.36 13.98 23.01
C MET A 10 -14.03 13.50 23.64
N LEU A 11 -12.90 13.80 22.99
CA LEU A 11 -11.58 13.38 23.48
C LEU A 11 -11.09 14.25 24.64
N SER A 12 -11.61 15.49 24.77
CA SER A 12 -11.16 16.47 25.78
C SER A 12 -11.29 15.99 27.24
N GLY A 13 -12.17 15.02 27.53
CA GLY A 13 -12.35 14.42 28.85
C GLY A 13 -11.51 13.17 29.13
N TRP A 14 -10.74 12.68 28.15
CA TRP A 14 -9.92 11.48 28.30
C TRP A 14 -8.52 11.80 28.84
N PRO A 15 -7.87 10.84 29.52
CA PRO A 15 -6.45 10.95 29.86
C PRO A 15 -5.60 11.26 28.63
N ARG A 16 -4.59 12.11 28.78
CA ARG A 16 -3.68 12.51 27.68
C ARG A 16 -3.03 11.30 26.99
N SER A 17 -2.75 10.23 27.72
CA SER A 17 -2.22 8.98 27.14
C SER A 17 -3.17 8.33 26.14
N MET A 18 -4.49 8.36 26.39
CA MET A 18 -5.50 7.84 25.47
C MET A 18 -5.69 8.76 24.27
N GLN A 19 -5.65 10.08 24.47
CA GLN A 19 -5.68 11.04 23.36
C GLN A 19 -4.49 10.84 22.41
N LEU A 20 -3.28 10.68 22.97
CA LEU A 20 -2.08 10.41 22.19
C LEU A 20 -2.17 9.07 21.45
N ALA A 21 -2.70 8.03 22.09
CA ALA A 21 -2.95 6.73 21.43
C ALA A 21 -3.91 6.89 20.26
N THR A 22 -5.04 7.58 20.42
CA THR A 22 -6.00 7.83 19.31
C THR A 22 -5.40 8.66 18.17
N SER A 23 -4.52 9.62 18.49
CA SER A 23 -3.84 10.42 17.47
C SER A 23 -2.79 9.61 16.72
N ALA A 24 -2.07 8.72 17.41
CA ALA A 24 -1.11 7.81 16.79
C ALA A 24 -1.82 6.77 15.92
N GLU A 25 -2.95 6.22 16.40
CA GLU A 25 -3.82 5.34 15.62
C GLU A 25 -4.35 6.04 14.38
N ALA A 26 -4.84 7.27 14.49
CA ALA A 26 -5.29 8.06 13.35
C ALA A 26 -4.15 8.34 12.36
N GLY A 27 -2.96 8.69 12.84
CA GLY A 27 -1.77 8.88 12.00
C GLY A 27 -1.38 7.60 11.25
N LEU A 28 -1.40 6.46 11.93
CA LEU A 28 -1.13 5.16 11.32
C LEU A 28 -2.19 4.78 10.29
N MET A 29 -3.48 5.03 10.57
CA MET A 29 -4.55 4.76 9.61
C MET A 29 -4.40 5.63 8.35
N THR A 30 -4.03 6.90 8.49
CA THR A 30 -3.75 7.78 7.34
C THR A 30 -2.55 7.26 6.54
N LEU A 31 -1.46 6.88 7.20
CA LEU A 31 -0.28 6.32 6.53
C LEU A 31 -0.61 5.05 5.75
N ILE A 32 -1.37 4.13 6.35
CA ILE A 32 -1.78 2.88 5.71
C ILE A 32 -2.69 3.17 4.51
N ALA A 33 -3.66 4.09 4.66
CA ALA A 33 -4.57 4.44 3.57
C ALA A 33 -3.82 5.06 2.37
N GLU A 34 -2.87 5.97 2.61
CA GLU A 34 -2.06 6.57 1.55
C GLU A 34 -1.13 5.56 0.88
N PHE A 35 -0.52 4.66 1.67
CA PHE A 35 0.31 3.59 1.12
C PHE A 35 -0.51 2.66 0.22
N ILE A 36 -1.70 2.23 0.66
CA ILE A 36 -2.63 1.42 -0.14
C ILE A 36 -3.01 2.16 -1.42
N ARG A 37 -3.33 3.45 -1.34
CA ARG A 37 -3.72 4.25 -2.50
C ARG A 37 -2.62 4.28 -3.58
N HIS A 38 -1.37 4.50 -3.17
CA HIS A 38 -0.24 4.52 -4.09
C HIS A 38 0.12 3.13 -4.63
N TYR A 39 0.10 2.11 -3.77
CA TYR A 39 0.26 0.73 -4.20
C TYR A 39 -0.78 0.34 -5.25
N THR A 40 -2.05 0.63 -5.00
CA THR A 40 -3.16 0.34 -5.94
C THR A 40 -2.99 1.10 -7.24
N SER A 41 -2.52 2.35 -7.19
CA SER A 41 -2.20 3.12 -8.41
C SER A 41 -1.13 2.41 -9.24
N ALA A 42 -0.07 1.89 -8.63
CA ALA A 42 0.97 1.15 -9.33
C ALA A 42 0.43 -0.19 -9.89
N LEU A 43 -0.32 -0.95 -9.10
CA LEU A 43 -0.98 -2.18 -9.51
C LEU A 43 -1.88 -1.96 -10.74
N LEU A 44 -2.75 -0.96 -10.67
CA LEU A 44 -3.65 -0.64 -11.78
C LEU A 44 -2.88 -0.12 -12.98
N TYR A 45 -1.72 0.52 -12.83
CA TYR A 45 -0.95 0.98 -13.98
C TYR A 45 -0.17 -0.15 -14.65
N PHE A 46 0.51 -0.99 -13.88
CA PHE A 46 1.50 -1.96 -14.38
C PHE A 46 1.03 -3.42 -14.38
N GLY A 47 -0.01 -3.75 -13.62
CA GLY A 47 -0.44 -5.14 -13.38
C GLY A 47 -1.52 -5.66 -14.33
N ARG A 48 -1.89 -4.87 -15.34
CA ARG A 48 -2.88 -5.26 -16.37
C ARG A 48 -2.24 -6.10 -17.46
N ASP A 49 -3.07 -6.83 -18.21
CA ASP A 49 -2.65 -7.26 -19.53
C ASP A 49 -2.63 -6.08 -20.53
N GLU A 50 -1.90 -6.24 -21.62
CA GLU A 50 -1.75 -5.19 -22.65
C GLU A 50 -2.96 -5.10 -23.60
N GLU A 51 -3.93 -6.02 -23.51
CA GLU A 51 -5.09 -6.10 -24.40
C GLU A 51 -6.29 -5.24 -23.91
N ASP A 52 -6.29 -4.81 -22.65
CA ASP A 52 -7.24 -3.84 -22.12
C ASP A 52 -7.04 -2.44 -22.75
N GLU A 53 -8.06 -1.93 -23.45
CA GLU A 53 -8.12 -0.54 -23.93
C GLU A 53 -7.81 0.47 -22.80
N PRO A 54 -7.32 1.69 -23.11
CA PRO A 54 -6.90 2.65 -22.10
C PRO A 54 -8.11 3.23 -21.34
N ALA A 55 -8.62 2.47 -20.39
CA ALA A 55 -9.51 2.95 -19.34
C ALA A 55 -8.65 3.60 -18.24
N GLU A 56 -9.06 4.79 -17.81
CA GLU A 56 -8.59 5.39 -16.56
C GLU A 56 -9.21 4.60 -15.40
N LEU A 57 -8.50 3.56 -14.95
CA LEU A 57 -8.91 2.72 -13.83
C LEU A 57 -8.53 3.37 -12.50
N ASN A 58 -9.34 3.13 -11.49
CA ASN A 58 -9.12 3.57 -10.13
C ASN A 58 -9.58 2.49 -9.12
N ALA A 59 -9.44 2.78 -7.83
CA ALA A 59 -9.74 1.81 -6.78
C ALA A 59 -11.22 1.36 -6.76
N ASP A 60 -12.15 2.18 -7.26
CA ASP A 60 -13.58 1.83 -7.30
C ASP A 60 -13.90 0.76 -8.36
N ASP A 61 -12.97 0.49 -9.28
CA ASP A 61 -13.10 -0.58 -10.27
C ASP A 61 -12.72 -1.95 -9.70
N LEU A 62 -12.10 -2.02 -8.51
CA LEU A 62 -11.71 -3.28 -7.87
C LEU A 62 -12.88 -3.92 -7.11
N SER A 63 -12.93 -5.25 -7.15
CA SER A 63 -13.80 -6.02 -6.28
C SER A 63 -13.45 -5.84 -4.80
N GLU A 64 -14.47 -5.96 -3.94
CA GLU A 64 -14.29 -5.84 -2.48
C GLU A 64 -13.27 -6.85 -1.95
N ASP A 65 -13.32 -8.10 -2.42
CA ASP A 65 -12.36 -9.15 -2.04
C ASP A 65 -10.93 -8.77 -2.43
N SER A 66 -10.71 -8.18 -3.62
CA SER A 66 -9.39 -7.74 -4.04
C SER A 66 -8.87 -6.57 -3.20
N MET A 67 -9.74 -5.64 -2.83
CA MET A 67 -9.37 -4.56 -1.90
C MET A 67 -8.98 -5.09 -0.52
N ILE A 68 -9.66 -6.13 -0.02
CA ILE A 68 -9.30 -6.81 1.24
C ILE A 68 -7.91 -7.45 1.13
N GLU A 69 -7.59 -8.10 0.01
CA GLU A 69 -6.26 -8.70 -0.21
C GLU A 69 -5.14 -7.65 -0.29
N ILE A 70 -5.38 -6.57 -1.04
CA ILE A 70 -4.44 -5.44 -1.14
C ILE A 70 -4.19 -4.84 0.24
N GLU A 71 -5.26 -4.57 1.00
CA GLU A 71 -5.16 -4.00 2.34
C GLU A 71 -4.37 -4.92 3.27
N ARG A 72 -4.64 -6.23 3.25
CA ARG A 72 -3.93 -7.22 4.05
C ARG A 72 -2.43 -7.21 3.75
N ASP A 73 -2.05 -7.30 2.48
CA ASP A 73 -0.64 -7.36 2.08
C ASP A 73 0.10 -6.05 2.42
N CYS A 74 -0.50 -4.89 2.15
CA CYS A 74 0.07 -3.59 2.50
C CYS A 74 0.26 -3.44 4.02
N ARG A 75 -0.74 -3.80 4.81
CA ARG A 75 -0.64 -3.75 6.29
C ARG A 75 0.43 -4.67 6.83
N LEU A 76 0.55 -5.88 6.28
CA LEU A 76 1.61 -6.83 6.66
C LEU A 76 2.98 -6.26 6.33
N PHE A 77 3.17 -5.72 5.12
CA PHE A 77 4.45 -5.14 4.71
C PHE A 77 4.85 -3.95 5.59
N ILE A 78 3.93 -3.00 5.81
CA ILE A 78 4.17 -1.84 6.69
C ILE A 78 4.50 -2.30 8.11
N GLY A 79 3.70 -3.22 8.67
CA GLY A 79 3.87 -3.68 10.05
C GLY A 79 5.17 -4.44 10.30
N GLN A 80 5.63 -5.23 9.32
CA GLN A 80 6.87 -6.02 9.43
C GLN A 80 8.12 -5.19 9.16
N ASN A 81 8.00 -4.08 8.41
CA ASN A 81 9.14 -3.34 7.89
C ASN A 81 9.14 -1.85 8.30
N ALA A 82 8.31 -1.46 9.27
CA ALA A 82 8.08 -0.05 9.62
C ALA A 82 9.35 0.81 9.73
N ALA A 83 10.37 0.32 10.46
CA ALA A 83 11.60 1.08 10.71
C ALA A 83 12.48 1.29 9.46
N ILE A 84 12.48 0.33 8.52
CA ILE A 84 13.25 0.47 7.26
C ILE A 84 12.40 1.19 6.20
N LEU A 85 11.08 1.00 6.22
CA LEU A 85 10.17 1.72 5.35
C LEU A 85 10.17 3.21 5.67
N GLU A 86 10.18 3.59 6.95
CA GLU A 86 10.29 4.99 7.39
C GLU A 86 11.53 5.68 6.80
N GLN A 87 12.68 5.01 6.82
CA GLN A 87 13.91 5.54 6.20
C GLN A 87 13.77 5.75 4.69
N ALA A 88 13.09 4.85 3.98
CA ALA A 88 12.85 5.03 2.54
C ALA A 88 11.90 6.21 2.30
N VAL A 89 10.83 6.32 3.09
CA VAL A 89 9.88 7.43 3.03
C VAL A 89 10.56 8.78 3.27
N GLU A 90 11.55 8.84 4.18
CA GLU A 90 12.35 10.06 4.40
C GLU A 90 13.21 10.46 3.19
N VAL A 91 13.63 9.49 2.37
CA VAL A 91 14.48 9.74 1.19
C VAL A 91 13.66 10.27 0.01
N TYR A 92 12.54 9.62 -0.31
CA TYR A 92 11.78 9.92 -1.55
C TYR A 92 10.25 10.01 -1.41
N GLY A 93 9.71 9.91 -0.19
CA GLY A 93 8.26 9.96 0.05
C GLY A 93 7.56 8.60 0.09
N LEU A 94 6.32 8.63 0.59
CA LEU A 94 5.48 7.45 0.80
C LEU A 94 4.94 6.88 -0.52
N ASP A 95 4.74 7.74 -1.50
CA ASP A 95 4.26 7.39 -2.83
C ASP A 95 5.24 6.50 -3.57
N ALA A 96 6.50 6.94 -3.68
CA ALA A 96 7.59 6.15 -4.25
C ALA A 96 7.78 4.84 -3.47
N ALA A 97 7.76 4.91 -2.13
CA ALA A 97 7.89 3.71 -1.29
C ALA A 97 6.81 2.66 -1.56
N ALA A 98 5.56 3.08 -1.78
CA ALA A 98 4.46 2.17 -2.06
C ALA A 98 4.47 1.63 -3.50
N HIS A 99 4.87 2.46 -4.46
CA HIS A 99 5.08 2.02 -5.85
C HIS A 99 6.18 0.96 -5.92
N ASP A 100 7.31 1.21 -5.26
CA ASP A 100 8.43 0.27 -5.23
C ASP A 100 8.05 -1.05 -4.58
N PHE A 101 7.17 -1.05 -3.56
CA PHE A 101 6.67 -2.32 -3.00
C PHE A 101 6.00 -3.18 -4.08
N TYR A 102 5.09 -2.59 -4.86
CA TYR A 102 4.43 -3.27 -5.96
C TYR A 102 5.43 -3.72 -7.05
N LEU A 103 6.28 -2.81 -7.53
CA LEU A 103 7.22 -3.10 -8.61
C LEU A 103 8.21 -4.21 -8.22
N THR A 104 8.69 -4.17 -6.97
CA THR A 104 9.59 -5.16 -6.40
C THR A 104 8.96 -6.54 -6.31
N ARG A 105 7.78 -6.66 -5.71
CA ARG A 105 7.12 -7.97 -5.53
C ARG A 105 6.75 -8.62 -6.87
N CYS A 106 6.49 -7.82 -7.90
CA CYS A 106 6.13 -8.29 -9.23
C CYS A 106 7.34 -8.49 -10.16
N GLY A 107 8.56 -8.16 -9.71
CA GLY A 107 9.77 -8.33 -10.52
C GLY A 107 9.81 -7.43 -11.76
N HIS A 108 9.20 -6.24 -11.68
CA HIS A 108 9.39 -5.23 -12.71
C HIS A 108 10.86 -4.79 -12.75
N GLY A 109 11.32 -4.22 -13.87
CA GLY A 109 12.70 -3.77 -14.05
C GLY A 109 13.10 -2.54 -13.21
N ALA A 110 12.32 -2.21 -12.18
CA ALA A 110 12.46 -1.08 -11.27
C ALA A 110 11.89 -1.46 -9.88
N GLY A 111 12.17 -0.65 -8.86
CA GLY A 111 11.77 -0.91 -7.47
C GLY A 111 12.88 -0.51 -6.50
N TYR A 112 12.82 -0.96 -5.25
CA TYR A 112 13.69 -0.47 -4.17
C TYR A 112 15.22 -0.52 -4.43
N TRP A 113 15.70 -1.30 -5.40
CA TRP A 113 17.11 -1.47 -5.74
C TRP A 113 17.58 -0.63 -6.94
N ASP A 114 16.73 0.20 -7.53
CA ASP A 114 17.01 0.91 -8.79
C ASP A 114 17.89 2.16 -8.65
N GLY A 115 18.18 2.59 -7.42
CA GLY A 115 19.27 3.53 -7.11
C GLY A 115 18.86 4.79 -6.36
N ASP A 116 17.57 5.00 -6.13
CA ASP A 116 17.08 6.17 -5.38
C ASP A 116 17.35 6.05 -3.87
N LEU A 117 17.43 4.81 -3.37
CA LEU A 117 17.74 4.52 -1.97
C LEU A 117 19.24 4.23 -1.75
N PRO A 118 19.77 4.47 -0.53
CA PRO A 118 21.03 3.88 -0.10
C PRO A 118 21.01 2.37 -0.35
N LYS A 119 22.03 1.84 -1.05
CA LYS A 119 22.05 0.45 -1.53
C LYS A 119 21.63 -0.59 -0.49
N ALA A 120 22.15 -0.49 0.74
CA ALA A 120 21.83 -1.43 1.81
C ALA A 120 20.35 -1.37 2.24
N LEU A 121 19.74 -0.19 2.22
CA LEU A 121 18.32 0.01 2.52
C LEU A 121 17.45 -0.59 1.41
N GLY A 122 17.78 -0.30 0.16
CA GLY A 122 17.11 -0.86 -1.01
C GLY A 122 17.16 -2.40 -1.03
N GLU A 123 18.32 -2.99 -0.74
CA GLU A 123 18.49 -4.46 -0.62
C GLU A 123 17.66 -5.07 0.51
N GLN A 124 17.54 -4.39 1.66
CA GLN A 124 16.71 -4.86 2.79
C GLN A 124 15.22 -4.88 2.41
N LEU A 125 14.71 -3.80 1.82
CA LEU A 125 13.31 -3.72 1.38
C LEU A 125 13.03 -4.71 0.24
N THR A 126 13.99 -4.86 -0.69
CA THR A 126 13.92 -5.87 -1.75
C THR A 126 13.81 -7.28 -1.18
N GLN A 127 14.61 -7.59 -0.17
CA GLN A 127 14.57 -8.88 0.51
C GLN A 127 13.25 -9.10 1.26
N ALA A 128 12.69 -8.05 1.88
CA ALA A 128 11.40 -8.12 2.57
C ALA A 128 10.24 -8.45 1.61
N CYS A 129 10.29 -7.94 0.37
CA CYS A 129 9.27 -8.20 -0.64
C CYS A 129 9.15 -9.68 -1.05
N LYS A 130 10.20 -10.49 -0.83
CA LYS A 130 10.18 -11.93 -1.18
C LYS A 130 9.17 -12.75 -0.38
N ALA A 131 8.62 -12.20 0.71
CA ALA A 131 7.53 -12.82 1.44
C ALA A 131 6.16 -12.69 0.74
N PHE A 132 6.09 -11.91 -0.34
CA PHE A 132 4.86 -11.59 -1.06
C PHE A 132 4.95 -12.10 -2.50
N HIS A 133 3.89 -12.75 -2.97
CA HIS A 133 3.77 -13.23 -4.35
C HIS A 133 3.60 -12.06 -5.33
N GLY A 134 3.90 -12.31 -6.61
CA GLY A 134 3.59 -11.34 -7.66
C GLY A 134 2.08 -11.11 -7.72
N THR A 135 1.67 -9.94 -8.19
CA THR A 135 0.25 -9.58 -8.26
C THR A 135 -0.06 -8.91 -9.59
N SER A 136 -1.11 -9.38 -10.24
CA SER A 136 -1.70 -8.79 -11.45
C SER A 136 -3.19 -8.54 -11.24
N VAL A 137 -3.80 -7.77 -12.15
CA VAL A 137 -5.25 -7.58 -12.21
C VAL A 137 -5.81 -8.14 -13.50
N TYR A 138 -7.05 -8.64 -13.43
CA TYR A 138 -7.82 -9.06 -14.59
C TYR A 138 -9.29 -8.66 -14.41
N ARG A 139 -10.02 -8.51 -15.52
CA ARG A 139 -11.44 -8.16 -15.49
C ARG A 139 -12.31 -9.41 -15.39
N GLY A 140 -13.24 -9.42 -14.42
CA GLY A 140 -14.24 -10.47 -14.25
C GLY A 140 -15.49 -10.25 -15.10
N ASP A 141 -16.36 -11.26 -15.14
CA ASP A 141 -17.63 -11.24 -15.89
C ASP A 141 -18.64 -10.20 -15.37
N ASP A 142 -18.47 -9.74 -14.13
CA ASP A 142 -19.28 -8.68 -13.50
C ASP A 142 -18.78 -7.27 -13.80
N GLY A 143 -17.68 -7.16 -14.57
CA GLY A 143 -17.04 -5.91 -14.94
C GLY A 143 -16.08 -5.35 -13.90
N LEU A 144 -15.96 -5.97 -12.72
CA LEU A 144 -14.99 -5.58 -11.69
C LEU A 144 -13.60 -6.15 -11.98
N LEU A 145 -12.60 -5.53 -11.38
CA LEU A 145 -11.22 -6.00 -11.40
C LEU A 145 -10.93 -6.92 -10.22
N TYR A 146 -10.23 -7.99 -10.52
CA TYR A 146 -9.81 -8.99 -9.56
C TYR A 146 -8.29 -9.07 -9.51
N VAL A 147 -7.77 -9.17 -8.29
CA VAL A 147 -6.35 -9.45 -8.04
C VAL A 147 -6.09 -10.94 -8.19
N PHE A 148 -5.03 -11.27 -8.92
CA PHE A 148 -4.47 -12.62 -8.97
C PHE A 148 -3.06 -12.61 -8.37
N GLN A 149 -2.77 -13.56 -7.48
CA GLN A 149 -1.45 -13.74 -6.88
C GLN A 149 -0.76 -14.97 -7.48
N GLY A 150 0.42 -14.76 -8.08
CA GLY A 150 1.18 -15.77 -8.83
C GLY A 150 2.60 -15.99 -8.31
#